data_AF-A0A8J2VPH5-F1
#
_entry.id   AF-A0A8J2VPH5-F1
#
_cell.length_a   1.000
_cell.length_b   1.000
_cell.length_c   1.000
_cell.angle_alpha   90.00
_cell.angle_beta   90.00
_cell.angle_gamma   90.00
#
_symmetry.space_group_name_H-M   'P 1'
#
loop_
_entity.id
_entity.type
_entity.pdbx_description
1 polymer ?
#
loop_
_entity_poly.entity_id
_entity_poly.type
_entity_poly.pdbx_seq_one_letter_code
_entity_poly.pdbx_strand_id
1 'polypeptide(L)'
;MERVLKSFNLLFDRPFEPLITPKGEDKTVFQVAKEFLDKDYQDIGAEINNRFGNETTDVIVLNKLNKLPEFPKASKLPKDAVFSLFLPSHQEMAKEVLEVLLAVPENQLQDLLSTCAYSRMHLNPQLFNYCFSVALMHRSV
;
A
#
# COMPACT_ATOMS: atom_id res chain seq x y z
N MET A 1 13.74 7.75 -10.36
CA MET A 1 13.62 8.18 -8.95
C MET A 1 12.40 9.11 -8.78
N GLU A 2 12.34 10.24 -9.47
CA GLU A 2 11.22 11.19 -9.40
C GLU A 2 9.83 10.56 -9.65
N ARG A 3 9.71 9.65 -10.63
CA ARG A 3 8.45 8.93 -10.89
C ARG A 3 7.97 8.10 -9.68
N VAL A 4 8.89 7.42 -9.00
CA VAL A 4 8.58 6.59 -7.82
C VAL A 4 8.14 7.49 -6.65
N LEU A 5 8.80 8.64 -6.49
CA LEU A 5 8.41 9.63 -5.48
C LEU A 5 6.99 10.15 -5.73
N LYS A 6 6.64 10.43 -6.99
CA LYS A 6 5.27 10.80 -7.37
C LYS A 6 4.26 9.68 -7.12
N SER A 7 4.64 8.41 -7.32
CA SER A 7 3.77 7.25 -7.04
C SER A 7 3.34 7.15 -5.58
N PHE A 8 4.16 7.60 -4.62
CA PHE A 8 3.77 7.59 -3.21
C PHE A 8 2.55 8.47 -2.92
N ASN A 9 2.37 9.59 -3.63
CA ASN A 9 1.21 10.47 -3.44
C ASN A 9 -0.10 9.76 -3.79
N LEU A 10 -0.08 8.89 -4.80
CA LEU A 10 -1.25 8.12 -5.23
C LEU A 10 -1.67 7.06 -4.19
N LEU A 11 -0.79 6.73 -3.23
CA LEU A 11 -1.14 5.84 -2.12
C LEU A 11 -2.06 6.50 -1.08
N PHE A 12 -2.09 7.84 -1.02
CA PHE A 12 -3.03 8.59 -0.17
C PHE A 12 -4.41 8.79 -0.82
N ASP A 13 -4.47 8.74 -2.15
CA ASP A 13 -5.71 8.99 -2.89
C ASP A 13 -6.76 7.91 -2.61
N ARG A 14 -7.97 8.34 -2.25
CA ARG A 14 -9.15 7.50 -1.97
C ARG A 14 -8.82 6.27 -1.12
N PRO A 15 -8.55 6.44 0.19
CA PRO A 15 -7.99 5.39 1.04
C PRO A 15 -8.87 4.15 1.18
N PHE A 16 -10.20 4.29 1.02
CA PHE A 16 -11.14 3.17 1.06
C PHE A 16 -11.36 2.49 -0.30
N GLU A 17 -10.84 3.05 -1.39
CA GLU A 17 -10.87 2.37 -2.68
C GLU A 17 -9.69 1.39 -2.80
N PRO A 18 -9.94 0.16 -3.32
CA PRO A 18 -8.89 -0.80 -3.61
C PRO A 18 -7.80 -0.22 -4.52
N LEU A 19 -6.54 -0.61 -4.32
CA LEU A 19 -5.41 -0.09 -5.11
C LEU A 19 -5.46 -0.50 -6.59
N ILE A 20 -6.21 -1.55 -6.90
CA ILE A 20 -6.46 -2.06 -8.26
C ILE A 20 -7.37 -1.16 -9.10
N THR A 21 -8.02 -0.16 -8.51
CA THR A 21 -8.76 0.88 -9.25
C THR A 21 -7.84 2.06 -9.60
N PRO A 22 -8.14 2.81 -10.67
CA PRO A 22 -7.37 4.01 -11.03
C PRO A 22 -7.25 5.02 -9.87
N LYS A 23 -6.11 5.71 -9.78
CA LYS A 23 -5.79 6.72 -8.75
C LYS A 23 -5.41 8.06 -9.38
N GLY A 24 -5.69 9.13 -8.66
CA GLY A 24 -5.42 10.49 -9.09
C GLY A 24 -6.30 10.94 -10.27
N GLU A 25 -6.07 12.17 -10.71
CA GLU A 25 -6.79 12.78 -11.83
C GLU A 25 -6.43 12.11 -13.16
N ASP A 26 -5.18 11.68 -13.30
CA ASP A 26 -4.64 11.00 -14.49
C ASP A 26 -5.01 9.51 -14.59
N LYS A 27 -5.91 9.03 -13.72
CA LYS A 27 -6.39 7.63 -13.71
C LYS A 27 -5.25 6.60 -13.73
N THR A 28 -4.16 6.85 -13.00
CA THR A 28 -2.99 5.96 -12.97
C THR A 28 -3.34 4.63 -12.30
N VAL A 29 -2.88 3.52 -12.86
CA VAL A 29 -3.14 2.17 -12.34
C VAL A 29 -1.87 1.56 -11.78
N PHE A 30 -1.95 0.93 -10.60
CA PHE A 30 -0.89 0.10 -10.07
C PHE A 30 -1.04 -1.31 -10.66
N GLN A 31 -0.01 -1.79 -11.37
CA GLN A 31 0.03 -3.17 -11.84
C GLN A 31 0.43 -4.07 -10.68
N VAL A 32 -0.59 -4.65 -10.06
CA VAL A 32 -0.46 -5.50 -8.88
C VAL A 32 -0.35 -6.97 -9.33
N ALA A 33 0.71 -7.66 -8.89
CA ALA A 33 0.86 -9.10 -9.12
C ALA A 33 -0.16 -9.90 -8.29
N LYS A 34 -0.53 -11.11 -8.73
CA LYS A 34 -1.54 -11.95 -8.05
C LYS A 34 -1.23 -12.18 -6.56
N GLU A 35 0.04 -12.29 -6.21
CA GLU A 35 0.52 -12.50 -4.85
C GLU A 35 0.27 -11.32 -3.88
N PHE A 36 -0.05 -10.14 -4.41
CA PHE A 36 -0.39 -8.95 -3.60
C PHE A 36 -1.90 -8.82 -3.39
N LEU A 37 -2.71 -9.57 -4.15
CA LEU A 37 -4.16 -9.46 -4.09
C LEU A 37 -4.71 -10.18 -2.85
N ASP A 38 -5.59 -9.48 -2.14
CA ASP A 38 -6.45 -10.08 -1.12
C ASP A 38 -7.27 -11.22 -1.72
N LYS A 39 -7.70 -12.16 -0.87
CA LYS A 39 -8.46 -13.35 -1.29
C LYS A 39 -9.66 -13.02 -2.18
N ASP A 40 -10.35 -11.92 -1.88
CA ASP A 40 -11.54 -11.46 -2.59
C ASP A 40 -11.26 -11.09 -4.06
N TYR A 41 -10.00 -10.82 -4.42
CA TYR A 41 -9.58 -10.39 -5.76
C TYR A 41 -8.67 -11.40 -6.47
N GLN A 42 -8.28 -12.50 -5.84
CA GLN A 42 -7.33 -13.45 -6.43
C GLN A 42 -7.84 -14.12 -7.72
N ASP A 43 -9.16 -14.29 -7.83
CA ASP A 43 -9.80 -14.94 -8.98
C ASP A 43 -10.11 -13.96 -10.13
N ILE A 44 -10.26 -12.67 -9.83
CA ILE A 44 -10.63 -11.62 -10.80
C ILE A 44 -9.51 -10.62 -11.09
N GLY A 45 -8.34 -10.76 -10.45
CA GLY A 45 -7.23 -9.80 -10.56
C GLY A 45 -6.73 -9.57 -11.98
N ALA A 46 -6.67 -10.62 -12.81
CA ALA A 46 -6.26 -10.51 -14.21
C ALA A 46 -7.29 -9.72 -15.04
N GLU A 47 -8.58 -9.94 -14.79
CA GLU A 47 -9.66 -9.21 -15.47
C GLU A 47 -9.66 -7.73 -15.06
N ILE A 48 -9.45 -7.44 -13.77
CA ILE A 48 -9.37 -6.07 -13.24
C ILE A 48 -8.19 -5.32 -13.86
N ASN A 49 -7.00 -5.94 -13.88
CA ASN A 49 -5.82 -5.34 -14.50
C ASN A 49 -6.05 -5.08 -16.00
N ASN A 50 -6.69 -6.00 -16.72
CA ASN A 50 -6.99 -5.82 -18.14
C ASN A 50 -8.05 -4.72 -18.38
N ARG A 51 -9.08 -4.65 -17.53
CA ARG A 51 -10.15 -3.67 -17.65
C ARG A 51 -9.63 -2.25 -17.45
N PHE A 52 -8.84 -2.01 -16.41
CA PHE A 52 -8.32 -0.67 -16.11
C PHE A 52 -7.05 -0.33 -16.89
N GLY A 53 -6.29 -1.32 -17.36
CA GLY A 53 -5.12 -1.12 -18.21
C GLY A 53 -5.44 -0.53 -19.59
N ASN A 54 -6.64 -0.75 -20.12
CA ASN A 54 -7.04 -0.23 -21.44
C ASN A 54 -7.61 1.21 -21.40
N GLU A 55 -8.03 1.69 -20.23
CA GLU A 55 -8.64 3.02 -20.04
C GLU A 55 -7.70 4.04 -19.35
N THR A 56 -6.46 3.64 -19.05
CA THR A 56 -5.51 4.45 -18.28
C THR A 56 -4.45 5.11 -19.16
N THR A 57 -4.02 6.29 -18.74
CA THR A 57 -2.90 7.03 -19.33
C THR A 57 -1.54 6.70 -18.72
N ASP A 58 -1.49 6.06 -17.54
CA ASP A 58 -0.22 5.68 -16.89
C ASP A 58 -0.33 4.42 -16.02
N VAL A 59 0.71 3.58 -16.07
CA VAL A 59 0.81 2.31 -15.31
C VAL A 59 2.07 2.29 -14.46
N ILE A 60 1.88 2.10 -13.15
CA ILE A 60 2.96 1.92 -12.17
C ILE A 60 3.16 0.43 -11.94
N VAL A 61 4.29 -0.10 -12.38
CA VAL A 61 4.66 -1.50 -12.15
C VAL A 61 5.28 -1.65 -10.77
N LEU A 62 4.72 -2.52 -9.95
CA LEU A 62 5.27 -2.86 -8.64
C LEU A 62 6.37 -3.91 -8.77
N ASN A 63 7.46 -3.74 -8.02
CA ASN A 63 8.48 -4.77 -7.86
C ASN A 63 7.91 -6.00 -7.17
N LYS A 64 8.35 -7.17 -7.61
CA LYS A 64 8.13 -8.43 -6.90
C LYS A 64 8.91 -8.41 -5.58
N LEU A 65 8.24 -8.67 -4.46
CA LEU A 65 8.90 -8.75 -3.17
C LEU A 65 9.41 -10.18 -2.94
N ASN A 66 10.68 -10.31 -2.51
CA ASN A 66 11.27 -11.61 -2.18
C ASN A 66 10.55 -12.29 -1.00
N LYS A 67 10.05 -11.47 -0.07
CA LYS A 67 9.22 -11.90 1.05
C LYS A 67 8.08 -10.91 1.21
N LEU A 68 6.85 -11.41 1.24
CA LEU A 68 5.69 -10.57 1.53
C LEU A 68 5.71 -10.13 3.00
N PRO A 69 5.40 -8.85 3.29
CA PRO A 69 5.24 -8.38 4.65
C PRO A 69 4.15 -9.15 5.40
N GLU A 70 4.38 -9.41 6.69
CA GLU A 70 3.41 -10.05 7.58
C GLU A 70 3.01 -9.08 8.68
N PHE A 71 1.72 -9.03 8.99
CA PHE A 71 1.14 -8.08 9.95
C PHE A 71 0.23 -8.78 10.98
N PRO A 72 0.76 -9.70 11.81
CA PRO A 72 -0.06 -10.51 12.70
C PRO A 72 -0.82 -9.70 13.77
N LYS A 73 -0.38 -8.47 14.10
CA LYS A 73 -1.14 -7.56 14.96
C LYS A 73 -2.03 -6.65 14.12
N ALA A 74 -1.49 -5.95 13.14
CA ALA A 74 -2.18 -4.90 12.41
C ALA A 74 -3.32 -5.41 11.52
N SER A 75 -3.21 -6.61 10.94
CA SER A 75 -4.30 -7.23 10.17
C SER A 75 -5.53 -7.63 11.02
N LYS A 76 -5.45 -7.54 12.35
CA LYS A 76 -6.60 -7.77 13.23
C LYS A 76 -7.56 -6.58 13.28
N LEU A 77 -7.12 -5.39 12.87
CA LEU A 77 -7.98 -4.21 12.81
C LEU A 77 -8.80 -4.24 11.51
N PRO A 78 -10.14 -4.34 11.57
CA PRO A 78 -10.97 -4.35 10.37
C PRO A 78 -10.79 -3.10 9.52
N LYS A 79 -10.98 -3.21 8.19
CA LYS A 79 -10.81 -2.08 7.26
C LYS A 79 -11.82 -0.95 7.47
N ASP A 80 -12.98 -1.26 8.02
CA ASP A 80 -14.08 -0.35 8.34
C ASP A 80 -14.06 0.18 9.79
N ALA A 81 -13.14 -0.31 10.63
CA ALA A 81 -12.98 0.13 12.00
C ALA A 81 -12.25 1.49 12.11
N VAL A 82 -12.47 2.18 13.23
CA VAL A 82 -11.75 3.42 13.57
C VAL A 82 -10.39 3.09 14.17
N PHE A 83 -9.35 3.75 13.66
CA PHE A 83 -8.01 3.72 14.23
C PHE A 83 -7.80 4.90 15.19
N SER A 84 -7.06 4.68 16.28
CA SER A 84 -6.77 5.71 17.28
C SER A 84 -5.55 5.33 18.11
N LEU A 85 -4.54 6.21 18.16
CA LEU A 85 -3.32 6.02 18.95
C LEU A 85 -3.54 6.10 20.47
N PHE A 86 -4.73 6.50 20.92
CA PHE A 86 -5.06 6.47 22.34
C PHE A 86 -5.31 5.04 22.85
N LEU A 87 -5.52 4.08 21.96
CA LEU A 87 -5.70 2.67 22.31
C LEU A 87 -4.34 1.94 22.27
N PRO A 88 -3.89 1.31 23.37
CA PRO A 88 -2.60 0.62 23.40
C PRO A 88 -2.47 -0.48 22.34
N SER A 89 -3.55 -1.18 22.03
CA SER A 89 -3.57 -2.19 20.96
C SER A 89 -3.27 -1.58 19.59
N HIS A 90 -3.79 -0.39 19.30
CA HIS A 90 -3.56 0.31 18.05
C HIS A 90 -2.14 0.88 17.95
N GLN A 91 -1.54 1.29 19.08
CA GLN A 91 -0.13 1.68 19.13
C GLN A 91 0.77 0.51 18.75
N GLU A 92 0.50 -0.69 19.27
CA GLU A 92 1.24 -1.90 18.93
C GLU A 92 1.10 -2.30 17.46
N MET A 93 -0.10 -2.12 16.89
CA MET A 93 -0.33 -2.32 15.45
C MET A 93 0.46 -1.30 14.62
N ALA A 94 0.42 -0.02 15.00
CA ALA A 94 1.16 1.03 14.30
C ALA A 94 2.67 0.81 14.35
N LYS A 95 3.20 0.39 15.51
CA LYS A 95 4.60 0.03 15.69
C LYS A 95 5.02 -1.10 14.75
N GLU A 96 4.25 -2.19 14.67
CA GLU A 96 4.52 -3.31 13.76
C GLU A 96 4.61 -2.86 12.30
N VAL A 97 3.64 -2.06 11.84
CA VAL A 97 3.64 -1.55 10.46
C VAL A 97 4.84 -0.64 10.21
N LEU A 98 5.16 0.26 11.16
CA LEU A 98 6.31 1.15 11.04
C LEU A 98 7.63 0.40 10.98
N GLU A 99 7.82 -0.63 11.80
CA GLU A 99 9.02 -1.48 11.77
C GLU A 99 9.22 -2.09 10.38
N VAL A 100 8.16 -2.56 9.73
CA VAL A 100 8.21 -3.08 8.35
C VAL A 100 8.57 -1.99 7.34
N LEU A 101 7.89 -0.85 7.36
CA LEU A 101 8.11 0.22 6.37
C LEU A 101 9.51 0.86 6.52
N LEU A 102 10.00 0.99 7.75
CA LEU A 102 11.31 1.56 8.04
C LEU A 102 12.46 0.57 7.78
N ALA A 103 12.21 -0.73 7.86
CA ALA A 103 13.23 -1.76 7.59
C ALA A 103 13.63 -1.87 6.11
N VAL A 104 12.84 -1.34 5.17
CA VAL A 104 13.21 -1.32 3.75
C VAL A 104 14.49 -0.48 3.57
N PRO A 105 15.54 -0.96 2.89
CA PRO A 105 16.76 -0.18 2.69
C PRO A 105 16.50 1.18 2.01
N GLU A 106 17.19 2.25 2.44
CA GLU A 106 16.96 3.62 1.93
C GLU A 106 17.15 3.75 0.41
N ASN A 107 18.11 3.02 -0.16
CA ASN A 107 18.38 3.00 -1.59
C ASN A 107 17.40 2.16 -2.42
N GLN A 108 16.42 1.49 -1.80
CA GLN A 108 15.45 0.60 -2.45
C GLN A 108 14.04 1.21 -2.50
N LEU A 109 13.91 2.37 -3.14
CA LEU A 109 12.63 3.10 -3.22
C LEU A 109 11.51 2.31 -3.93
N GLN A 110 11.83 1.50 -4.93
CA GLN A 110 10.82 0.66 -5.59
C GLN A 110 10.30 -0.46 -4.68
N ASP A 111 11.18 -1.06 -3.88
CA ASP A 111 10.77 -2.08 -2.91
C ASP A 111 9.93 -1.45 -1.79
N LEU A 112 10.26 -0.21 -1.40
CA LEU A 112 9.42 0.57 -0.47
C LEU A 112 8.03 0.81 -1.06
N LEU A 113 7.95 1.23 -2.33
CA LEU A 113 6.68 1.43 -3.02
C LEU A 113 5.85 0.14 -3.05
N SER A 114 6.45 -0.99 -3.43
CA SER A 114 5.78 -2.31 -3.39
C SER A 114 5.34 -2.71 -1.99
N THR A 115 6.19 -2.49 -0.99
CA THR A 115 5.85 -2.77 0.42
C THR A 115 4.67 -1.93 0.87
N CYS A 116 4.66 -0.63 0.59
CA CYS A 116 3.55 0.26 0.92
C CYS A 116 2.26 -0.09 0.16
N ALA A 117 2.37 -0.44 -1.13
CA ALA A 117 1.23 -0.87 -1.93
C ALA A 117 0.59 -2.13 -1.35
N TYR A 118 1.40 -3.12 -0.97
CA TYR A 118 0.94 -4.33 -0.28
C TYR A 118 0.28 -3.97 1.05
N SER A 119 0.95 -3.19 1.92
CA SER A 119 0.39 -2.78 3.21
C SER A 119 -0.96 -2.05 3.07
N ARG A 120 -1.11 -1.16 2.08
CA ARG A 120 -2.37 -0.45 1.82
C ARG A 120 -3.52 -1.40 1.53
N MET A 121 -3.27 -2.45 0.76
CA MET A 121 -4.31 -3.41 0.38
C MET A 121 -4.77 -4.26 1.56
N HIS A 122 -3.85 -4.62 2.47
CA HIS A 122 -4.10 -5.61 3.53
C HIS A 122 -4.43 -5.02 4.91
N LEU A 123 -4.33 -3.70 5.09
CA LEU A 123 -4.48 -3.05 6.40
C LEU A 123 -5.66 -2.07 6.44
N ASN A 124 -6.04 -1.71 7.67
CA ASN A 124 -6.99 -0.62 7.89
C ASN A 124 -6.46 0.69 7.25
N PRO A 125 -7.28 1.41 6.46
CA PRO A 125 -6.81 2.59 5.71
C PRO A 125 -6.30 3.74 6.57
N GLN A 126 -6.89 3.96 7.75
CA GLN A 126 -6.45 5.02 8.68
C GLN A 126 -5.11 4.66 9.33
N LEU A 127 -4.96 3.41 9.76
CA LEU A 127 -3.70 2.87 10.28
C LEU A 127 -2.59 2.96 9.22
N PHE A 128 -2.86 2.51 7.99
CA PHE A 128 -1.90 2.59 6.90
C PHE A 128 -1.50 4.04 6.63
N ASN A 129 -2.45 4.95 6.45
CA ASN A 129 -2.16 6.36 6.19
C ASN A 129 -1.29 7.00 7.28
N TYR A 130 -1.57 6.72 8.55
CA TYR A 130 -0.75 7.20 9.66
C TYR A 130 0.68 6.66 9.56
N CYS A 131 0.85 5.34 9.48
CA CYS A 131 2.17 4.71 9.46
C CYS A 131 2.97 5.10 8.20
N PHE A 132 2.31 5.19 7.06
CA PHE A 132 2.92 5.60 5.80
C PHE A 132 3.42 7.05 5.87
N SER A 133 2.61 7.97 6.41
CA SER A 133 3.02 9.37 6.61
C SER A 133 4.24 9.46 7.53
N VAL A 134 4.22 8.74 8.66
CA VAL A 134 5.35 8.73 9.60
C VAL A 134 6.60 8.14 8.95
N ALA A 135 6.48 7.05 8.19
CA ALA A 135 7.61 6.46 7.48
C ALA A 135 8.23 7.44 6.47
N LEU A 136 7.42 8.16 5.69
CA LEU A 136 7.93 9.17 4.75
C LEU A 136 8.64 10.34 5.45
N MET A 137 8.20 10.74 6.64
CA MET A 137 8.83 11.83 7.41
C MET A 137 10.18 11.44 8.04
N HIS A 138 10.40 10.16 8.34
CA HIS A 138 11.59 9.70 9.06
C HIS A 138 12.63 9.03 8.16
N ARG A 139 12.27 8.72 6.91
CA ARG A 139 13.18 8.16 5.93
C ARG A 139 13.82 9.26 5.11
N SER A 140 15.07 9.05 4.73
CA SER A 140 15.73 9.85 3.69
C SER A 140 15.20 9.39 2.34
N VAL A 141 14.02 9.89 1.92
CA VAL A 141 13.35 9.52 0.66
C VAL A 141 13.86 10.33 -0.51
#